data_AF-A0A1W1YSC9-F1
#
_entry.id   AF-A0A1W1YSC9-F1
#
_cell.length_a   1.000
_cell.length_b   1.000
_cell.length_c   1.000
_cell.angle_alpha   90.00
_cell.angle_beta   90.00
_cell.angle_gamma   90.00
#
_symmetry.space_group_name_H-M   'P 1'
#
loop_
_entity.id
_entity.type
_entity.pdbx_description
1 polymer ?
#
loop_
_entity_poly.entity_id
_entity_poly.type
_entity_poly.pdbx_seq_one_letter_code
_entity_poly.pdbx_strand_id
1 'polypeptide(L)'
;MKLTRDQIHFIDTYLKNSEIEFIDVRMEMVDHVASEVEAKMTSENLDFYNAFKNYMIINKKVHLKDNKKFTKTTDLKVLKALGKFLLKPSSFVLLISFFALFKLISNYFDVTIILKVAPITILLSLGVFYFISVRARKKERYSGLERIGLILMCITQLVQVLFNPSLQKNPLGSNLNLNIILVSIFLVLAICFVQLVLKYRKEYATLYKKALV
;
A
#
# COMPACT_ATOMS: atom_id res chain seq x y z
N MET A 1 11.38 -28.79 19.98
CA MET A 1 10.48 -28.46 21.12
C MET A 1 9.53 -27.36 20.64
N LYS A 2 8.25 -27.34 21.04
CA LYS A 2 7.31 -26.29 20.58
C LYS A 2 7.14 -25.18 21.61
N LEU A 3 6.99 -23.93 21.15
CA LEU A 3 6.76 -22.77 22.01
C LEU A 3 5.34 -22.76 22.60
N THR A 4 5.21 -22.23 23.81
CA THR A 4 3.93 -21.94 24.44
C THR A 4 3.32 -20.66 23.88
N ARG A 5 2.01 -20.45 24.12
CA ARG A 5 1.34 -19.21 23.73
C ARG A 5 1.96 -17.98 24.37
N ASP A 6 2.38 -18.07 25.64
CA ASP A 6 3.01 -16.96 26.35
C ASP A 6 4.37 -16.59 25.74
N GLN A 7 5.12 -17.58 25.29
CA GLN A 7 6.41 -17.38 24.60
C GLN A 7 6.20 -16.73 23.23
N ILE A 8 5.17 -17.13 22.49
CA ILE A 8 4.80 -16.47 21.22
C ILE A 8 4.34 -15.03 21.47
N HIS A 9 3.53 -14.79 22.50
CA HIS A 9 3.10 -13.44 22.88
C HIS A 9 4.28 -12.56 23.33
N PHE A 10 5.27 -13.14 24.01
CA PHE A 10 6.52 -12.46 24.35
C PHE A 10 7.28 -12.03 23.09
N ILE A 11 7.39 -12.90 22.08
CA ILE A 11 8.01 -12.56 20.80
C ILE A 11 7.26 -11.41 20.11
N ASP A 12 5.93 -11.48 19.99
CA ASP A 12 5.12 -10.42 19.38
C ASP A 12 5.31 -9.07 20.10
N THR A 13 5.26 -9.08 21.43
CA THR A 13 5.45 -7.87 22.25
C THR A 13 6.84 -7.28 22.04
N TYR A 14 7.87 -8.12 22.02
CA TYR A 14 9.25 -7.68 21.77
C TYR A 14 9.39 -7.04 20.39
N LEU A 15 8.86 -7.67 19.35
CA LEU A 15 8.95 -7.17 17.97
C LEU A 15 8.18 -5.86 17.80
N LYS A 16 7.02 -5.73 18.44
CA LYS A 16 6.24 -4.48 18.48
C LYS A 16 7.03 -3.34 19.12
N ASN A 17 7.72 -3.60 20.23
CA ASN A 17 8.58 -2.63 20.91
C ASN A 17 9.89 -2.35 20.13
N SER A 18 10.21 -3.17 19.14
CA SER A 18 11.38 -3.04 18.25
C SER A 18 11.02 -2.38 16.91
N GLU A 19 10.02 -1.51 16.89
CA GLU A 19 9.58 -0.71 15.72
C GLU A 19 8.98 -1.52 14.56
N ILE A 20 8.57 -2.78 14.78
CA ILE A 20 7.84 -3.55 13.78
C ILE A 20 6.34 -3.28 13.96
N GLU A 21 5.91 -2.14 13.44
CA GLU A 21 4.59 -1.57 13.69
C GLU A 21 3.46 -2.26 12.92
N PHE A 22 3.76 -2.79 11.74
CA PHE A 22 2.77 -3.41 10.85
C PHE A 22 2.38 -4.80 11.32
N ILE A 23 1.08 -5.02 11.55
CA ILE A 23 0.54 -6.31 12.01
C ILE A 23 0.91 -7.46 11.06
N ASP A 24 0.75 -7.25 9.76
CA ASP A 24 0.98 -8.28 8.74
C ASP A 24 2.45 -8.70 8.68
N VAL A 25 3.37 -7.73 8.78
CA VAL A 25 4.81 -8.00 8.86
C VAL A 25 5.17 -8.66 10.20
N ARG A 26 4.60 -8.18 11.31
CA ARG A 26 4.93 -8.71 12.63
C ARG A 26 4.51 -10.16 12.78
N MET A 27 3.34 -10.56 12.29
CA MET A 27 2.92 -11.97 12.33
C MET A 27 3.86 -12.89 11.52
N GLU A 28 4.32 -12.46 10.35
CA GLU A 28 5.29 -13.22 9.56
C GLU A 28 6.63 -13.33 10.29
N MET A 29 7.07 -12.25 10.95
CA MET A 29 8.29 -12.26 11.75
C MET A 29 8.17 -13.09 13.03
N VAL A 30 7.01 -13.10 13.69
CA VAL A 30 6.75 -13.96 14.86
C VAL A 30 6.88 -15.42 14.47
N ASP A 31 6.29 -15.85 13.35
CA ASP A 31 6.35 -17.23 12.87
C ASP A 31 7.79 -17.66 12.53
N HIS A 32 8.53 -16.78 11.86
CA HIS A 32 9.95 -17.00 11.57
C HIS A 32 10.79 -17.09 12.85
N VAL A 33 10.66 -16.12 13.76
CA VAL A 33 11.44 -16.08 15.00
C VAL A 33 11.10 -17.30 15.87
N ALA A 34 9.82 -17.67 15.97
CA ALA A 34 9.38 -18.85 16.70
C ALA A 34 10.06 -20.11 16.17
N SER A 35 10.02 -20.34 14.85
CA SER A 35 10.63 -21.50 14.21
C SER A 35 12.15 -21.60 14.47
N GLU A 36 12.86 -20.47 14.40
CA GLU A 36 14.31 -20.42 14.65
C GLU A 36 14.66 -20.63 16.12
N VAL A 37 13.85 -20.09 17.03
CA VAL A 37 14.03 -20.30 18.48
C VAL A 37 13.76 -21.76 18.84
N GLU A 38 12.71 -22.38 18.30
CA GLU A 38 12.43 -23.82 18.48
C GLU A 38 13.57 -24.70 17.98
N ALA A 39 14.15 -24.35 16.82
CA ALA A 39 15.31 -25.03 16.27
C ALA A 39 16.52 -24.90 17.20
N LYS A 40 16.84 -23.69 17.68
CA LYS A 40 17.94 -23.44 18.63
C LYS A 40 17.76 -24.14 19.97
N MET A 41 16.55 -24.10 20.55
CA MET A 41 16.25 -24.83 21.78
C MET A 41 16.55 -26.32 21.62
N THR A 42 16.27 -26.87 20.44
CA THR A 42 16.49 -28.29 20.15
C THR A 42 17.96 -28.60 19.85
N SER A 43 18.64 -27.78 19.04
CA SER A 43 20.01 -28.04 18.59
C SER A 43 21.07 -27.72 19.64
N GLU A 44 20.84 -26.67 20.43
CA GLU A 44 21.79 -26.16 21.44
C GLU A 44 21.37 -26.54 22.87
N ASN A 45 20.25 -27.27 23.04
CA ASN A 45 19.66 -27.65 24.32
C ASN A 45 19.48 -26.44 25.28
N LEU A 46 19.05 -25.32 24.72
CA LEU A 46 18.84 -24.06 25.45
C LEU A 46 17.39 -23.93 25.92
N ASP A 47 17.21 -23.22 27.03
CA ASP A 47 15.88 -22.72 27.39
C ASP A 47 15.40 -21.65 26.40
N PHE A 48 14.10 -21.35 26.45
CA PHE A 48 13.47 -20.38 25.55
C PHE A 48 14.16 -19.01 25.57
N TYR A 49 14.42 -18.48 26.78
CA TYR A 49 14.90 -17.11 26.90
C TYR A 49 16.32 -16.96 26.35
N ASN A 50 17.21 -17.93 26.62
CA ASN A 50 18.56 -17.93 26.10
C ASN A 50 18.58 -18.17 24.59
N ALA A 51 17.76 -19.11 24.07
CA ALA A 51 17.62 -19.33 22.63
C ALA A 51 17.12 -18.07 21.91
N PHE A 52 16.08 -17.42 22.44
CA PHE A 52 15.53 -16.17 21.94
C PHE A 52 16.57 -15.04 21.97
N LYS A 53 17.21 -14.80 23.12
CA LYS A 53 18.20 -13.75 23.28
C LYS A 53 19.39 -13.94 22.34
N ASN A 54 19.91 -15.17 22.24
CA ASN A 54 21.02 -15.49 21.33
C ASN A 54 20.62 -15.22 19.88
N TYR A 55 19.43 -15.66 19.48
CA TYR A 55 18.91 -15.40 18.14
C TYR A 55 18.77 -13.89 17.86
N MET A 56 18.12 -13.13 18.74
CA MET A 56 17.83 -11.71 18.51
C MET A 56 19.09 -10.83 18.52
N ILE A 57 20.09 -11.13 19.35
CA ILE A 57 21.35 -10.37 19.41
C ILE A 57 22.15 -10.56 18.12
N ILE A 58 22.27 -11.80 17.65
CA ILE A 58 23.03 -12.12 16.43
C ILE A 58 22.32 -11.55 15.19
N ASN A 59 20.99 -11.63 15.15
CA ASN A 59 20.21 -11.33 13.97
C ASN A 59 19.59 -9.93 13.93
N LYS A 60 19.89 -9.03 14.88
CA LYS A 60 19.32 -7.66 14.91
C LYS A 60 19.49 -6.90 13.57
N LYS A 61 20.67 -7.01 12.94
CA LYS A 61 20.92 -6.39 11.61
C LYS A 61 20.19 -7.10 10.47
N VAL A 62 19.94 -8.41 10.61
CA VAL A 62 19.21 -9.23 9.63
C VAL A 62 17.73 -8.86 9.67
N HIS A 63 17.12 -8.75 10.86
CA HIS A 63 15.72 -8.33 11.01
C HIS A 63 15.43 -6.94 10.44
N LEU A 64 16.37 -5.99 10.57
CA LEU A 64 16.24 -4.67 9.93
C LEU A 64 16.31 -4.76 8.40
N LYS A 65 17.13 -5.68 7.86
CA LYS A 65 17.16 -5.95 6.41
C LYS A 65 15.90 -6.67 5.95
N ASP A 66 15.37 -7.59 6.74
CA ASP A 66 14.15 -8.34 6.43
C ASP A 66 12.94 -7.42 6.44
N ASN A 67 12.83 -6.49 7.38
CA ASN A 67 11.79 -5.45 7.35
C ASN A 67 11.84 -4.65 6.04
N LYS A 68 13.04 -4.22 5.60
CA LYS A 68 13.19 -3.56 4.28
C LYS A 68 12.81 -4.48 3.13
N LYS A 69 13.12 -5.78 3.19
CA LYS A 69 12.73 -6.77 2.19
C LYS A 69 11.20 -6.92 2.13
N PHE A 70 10.53 -7.04 3.29
CA PHE A 70 9.07 -7.11 3.40
C PHE A 70 8.38 -5.86 2.84
N THR A 71 8.97 -4.68 3.05
CA THR A 71 8.43 -3.45 2.43
C THR A 71 8.52 -3.50 0.91
N LYS A 72 9.67 -3.89 0.34
CA LYS A 72 9.84 -4.02 -1.11
C LYS A 72 8.93 -5.08 -1.73
N THR A 73 8.77 -6.23 -1.08
CA THR A 73 7.86 -7.28 -1.57
C THR A 73 6.41 -6.81 -1.53
N THR A 74 6.03 -6.08 -0.48
CA THR A 74 4.70 -5.46 -0.36
C THR A 74 4.48 -4.43 -1.47
N ASP A 75 5.45 -3.54 -1.72
CA ASP A 75 5.38 -2.54 -2.79
C ASP A 75 5.18 -3.19 -4.15
N LEU A 76 5.97 -4.23 -4.46
CA LEU A 76 5.83 -5.00 -5.71
C LEU A 76 4.48 -5.72 -5.79
N LYS A 77 3.97 -6.28 -4.69
CA LYS A 77 2.65 -6.93 -4.64
C LYS A 77 1.55 -5.90 -4.92
N VAL A 78 1.63 -4.72 -4.33
CA VAL A 78 0.68 -3.61 -4.54
C VAL A 78 0.75 -3.10 -5.97
N LEU A 79 1.94 -2.85 -6.51
CA LEU A 79 2.12 -2.41 -7.90
C LEU A 79 1.57 -3.43 -8.90
N LYS A 80 1.88 -4.72 -8.70
CA LYS A 80 1.32 -5.80 -9.53
C LYS A 80 -0.20 -5.86 -9.41
N ALA A 81 -0.76 -5.66 -8.22
CA ALA A 81 -2.20 -5.64 -8.03
C ALA A 81 -2.85 -4.46 -8.77
N LEU A 82 -2.32 -3.25 -8.62
CA LEU A 82 -2.77 -2.05 -9.35
C LEU A 82 -2.68 -2.27 -10.87
N GLY A 83 -1.54 -2.74 -11.37
CA GLY A 83 -1.36 -3.05 -12.80
C GLY A 83 -2.38 -4.08 -13.31
N LYS A 84 -2.65 -5.15 -12.54
CA LYS A 84 -3.69 -6.13 -12.88
C LYS A 84 -5.08 -5.53 -12.93
N PHE A 85 -5.41 -4.56 -12.07
CA PHE A 85 -6.70 -3.85 -12.13
C PHE A 85 -6.77 -2.91 -13.33
N LEU A 86 -5.70 -2.17 -13.63
CA LEU A 86 -5.63 -1.24 -14.77
C LEU A 86 -5.72 -1.95 -16.13
N LEU A 87 -5.14 -3.15 -16.25
CA LEU A 87 -5.14 -3.93 -17.49
C LEU A 87 -6.42 -4.76 -17.70
N LYS A 88 -7.43 -4.66 -16.83
CA LYS A 88 -8.71 -5.35 -17.05
C LYS A 88 -9.46 -4.71 -18.23
N PRO A 89 -10.19 -5.51 -19.04
CA PRO A 89 -11.06 -4.97 -20.10
C PRO A 89 -12.04 -3.90 -19.59
N SER A 90 -12.58 -4.08 -18.39
CA SER A 90 -13.45 -3.10 -17.74
C SER A 90 -12.79 -1.72 -17.55
N SER A 91 -11.49 -1.70 -17.28
CA SER A 91 -10.74 -0.45 -17.06
C SER A 91 -10.50 0.28 -18.38
N PHE A 92 -10.30 -0.43 -19.49
CA PHE A 92 -10.26 0.16 -20.82
C PHE A 92 -11.63 0.72 -21.23
N VAL A 93 -12.72 0.00 -20.94
CA VAL A 93 -14.09 0.50 -21.18
C VAL A 93 -14.34 1.77 -20.39
N LEU A 94 -13.96 1.81 -19.11
CA LEU A 94 -14.06 3.02 -18.28
C LEU A 94 -13.21 4.17 -18.83
N LEU A 95 -11.99 3.89 -19.28
CA LEU A 95 -11.10 4.90 -19.87
C LEU A 95 -11.74 5.54 -21.11
N ILE A 96 -12.23 4.73 -22.04
CA ILE A 96 -12.90 5.19 -23.26
C ILE A 96 -14.17 5.97 -22.91
N SER A 97 -14.95 5.48 -21.93
CA SER A 97 -16.17 6.13 -21.47
C SER A 97 -15.89 7.52 -20.88
N PHE A 98 -14.91 7.65 -19.99
CA PHE A 98 -14.53 8.96 -19.44
C PHE A 98 -13.99 9.89 -20.52
N PHE A 99 -13.13 9.40 -21.40
CA PHE A 99 -12.59 10.20 -22.49
C PHE A 99 -13.71 10.74 -23.39
N ALA A 100 -14.62 9.87 -23.83
CA ALA A 100 -15.76 10.25 -24.66
C ALA A 100 -16.67 11.27 -23.95
N LEU A 101 -16.96 11.04 -22.67
CA LEU A 101 -17.79 11.93 -21.86
C LEU A 101 -17.17 13.34 -21.75
N PHE A 102 -15.90 13.44 -21.38
CA PHE A 102 -15.22 14.74 -21.31
C PHE A 102 -15.08 15.40 -22.68
N LYS A 103 -14.87 14.62 -23.74
CA LYS A 103 -14.80 15.16 -25.10
C LYS A 103 -16.14 15.76 -25.52
N LEU A 104 -17.25 15.09 -25.24
CA LEU A 104 -18.59 15.61 -25.49
C LEU A 104 -18.83 16.90 -24.70
N ILE A 105 -18.51 16.93 -23.41
CA ILE A 105 -18.66 18.14 -22.57
C ILE A 105 -17.82 19.29 -23.14
N SER A 106 -16.59 19.02 -23.60
CA SER A 106 -15.68 20.04 -24.13
C SER A 106 -16.17 20.73 -25.41
N ASN A 107 -17.13 20.12 -26.12
CA ASN A 107 -17.73 20.75 -27.30
C ASN A 107 -18.73 21.86 -26.92
N TYR A 108 -19.26 21.83 -25.69
CA TYR A 108 -20.29 22.76 -25.22
C TYR A 108 -19.78 23.73 -24.15
N PHE A 109 -18.76 23.33 -23.39
CA PHE A 109 -18.22 24.10 -22.26
C PHE A 109 -16.69 24.18 -22.32
N ASP A 110 -16.12 25.30 -21.87
CA ASP A 110 -14.68 25.38 -21.62
C ASP A 110 -14.33 24.58 -20.36
N VAL A 111 -13.70 23.42 -20.58
CA VAL A 111 -13.28 22.48 -19.53
C VAL A 111 -11.83 22.69 -19.08
N THR A 112 -11.10 23.67 -19.64
CA THR A 112 -9.65 23.80 -19.46
C THR A 112 -9.25 23.95 -17.99
N ILE A 113 -9.95 24.79 -17.23
CA ILE A 113 -9.68 25.01 -15.80
C ILE A 113 -10.00 23.74 -15.00
N ILE A 114 -11.14 23.10 -15.28
CA ILE A 114 -11.59 21.88 -14.59
C ILE A 114 -10.56 20.77 -14.79
N LEU A 115 -10.06 20.56 -16.01
CA LEU A 115 -9.07 19.53 -16.31
C LEU A 115 -7.73 19.75 -15.60
N LYS A 116 -7.31 21.01 -15.41
CA LYS A 116 -6.08 21.35 -14.67
C LYS A 116 -6.21 21.11 -13.17
N VAL A 117 -7.38 21.38 -12.60
CA VAL A 117 -7.64 21.24 -11.15
C VAL A 117 -8.09 19.81 -10.78
N ALA A 118 -8.63 19.04 -11.74
CA ALA A 118 -9.14 17.69 -11.49
C ALA A 118 -8.14 16.77 -10.76
N PRO A 119 -6.86 16.65 -11.13
CA PRO A 119 -5.95 15.72 -10.46
C PRO A 119 -5.74 16.02 -8.96
N ILE A 120 -5.68 17.30 -8.56
CA ILE A 120 -5.51 17.65 -7.15
C ILE A 120 -6.80 17.39 -6.35
N THR A 121 -7.95 17.66 -6.95
CA THR A 121 -9.25 17.35 -6.32
C THR A 121 -9.48 15.86 -6.16
N ILE A 122 -9.10 15.05 -7.17
CA ILE A 122 -9.13 13.59 -7.10
C ILE A 122 -8.19 13.12 -5.98
N LEU A 123 -6.95 13.62 -5.91
CA LEU A 123 -6.01 13.24 -4.85
C LEU A 123 -6.54 13.56 -3.45
N LEU A 124 -7.11 14.75 -3.24
CA LEU A 124 -7.71 15.15 -1.96
C LEU A 124 -8.88 14.25 -1.58
N SER A 125 -9.79 13.97 -2.53
CA SER A 125 -10.94 13.08 -2.29
C SER A 125 -10.50 11.66 -1.92
N LEU A 126 -9.45 11.13 -2.58
CA LEU A 126 -8.86 9.84 -2.24
C LEU A 126 -8.18 9.86 -0.88
N GLY A 127 -7.52 10.96 -0.50
CA GLY A 127 -6.93 11.15 0.82
C GLY A 127 -7.98 11.12 1.94
N VAL A 128 -9.10 11.83 1.75
CA VAL A 128 -10.25 11.81 2.67
C VAL A 128 -10.86 10.41 2.75
N PHE A 129 -11.10 9.77 1.60
CA PHE A 129 -11.59 8.39 1.55
C PHE A 129 -10.67 7.42 2.30
N TYR A 130 -9.36 7.50 2.07
CA TYR A 130 -8.37 6.67 2.74
C TYR A 130 -8.40 6.90 4.26
N PHE A 131 -8.42 8.17 4.70
CA PHE A 131 -8.49 8.51 6.12
C PHE A 131 -9.74 7.92 6.79
N ILE A 132 -10.92 8.07 6.17
CA ILE A 132 -12.18 7.53 6.70
C ILE A 132 -12.19 5.99 6.69
N SER A 133 -11.73 5.38 5.61
CA SER A 133 -11.84 3.93 5.40
C SER A 133 -10.81 3.12 6.19
N VAL A 134 -9.61 3.68 6.41
CA VAL A 134 -8.47 3.00 7.03
C VAL A 134 -8.15 3.55 8.42
N ARG A 135 -8.06 4.88 8.59
CA ARG A 135 -7.49 5.50 9.80
C ARG A 135 -8.52 5.82 10.87
N ALA A 136 -9.71 6.29 10.50
CA ALA A 136 -10.71 6.78 11.45
C ALA A 136 -11.27 5.71 12.40
N ARG A 137 -11.10 4.42 12.09
CA ARG A 137 -11.73 3.31 12.83
C ARG A 137 -10.76 2.27 13.41
N LYS A 138 -9.43 2.39 13.22
CA LYS A 138 -8.48 1.35 13.66
C LYS A 138 -7.16 1.95 14.17
N LYS A 139 -6.69 1.41 15.30
CA LYS A 139 -5.34 1.67 15.83
C LYS A 139 -4.26 0.89 15.09
N GLU A 140 -4.61 -0.29 14.59
CA GLU A 140 -3.67 -1.20 13.94
C GLU A 140 -3.31 -0.80 12.51
N ARG A 141 -2.02 -0.93 12.20
CA ARG A 141 -1.41 -0.53 10.92
C ARG A 141 -1.12 -1.78 10.09
N TYR A 142 -1.46 -1.73 8.80
CA TYR A 142 -1.18 -2.79 7.85
C TYR A 142 -0.28 -2.26 6.74
N SER A 143 0.82 -2.95 6.47
CA SER A 143 1.84 -2.52 5.51
C SER A 143 1.21 -2.29 4.13
N GLY A 144 0.44 -3.26 3.63
CA GLY A 144 -0.18 -3.16 2.31
C GLY A 144 -1.11 -1.96 2.13
N LEU A 145 -1.89 -1.58 3.15
CA LEU A 145 -2.79 -0.43 3.06
C LEU A 145 -2.04 0.91 3.03
N GLU A 146 -1.01 1.06 3.85
CA GLU A 146 -0.19 2.29 3.86
C GLU A 146 0.63 2.43 2.58
N ARG A 147 1.18 1.32 2.06
CA ARG A 147 1.93 1.33 0.79
C ARG A 147 1.07 1.69 -0.41
N ILE A 148 -0.20 1.25 -0.44
CA ILE A 148 -1.14 1.66 -1.50
C ILE A 148 -1.30 3.18 -1.55
N GLY A 149 -1.45 3.84 -0.39
CA GLY A 149 -1.54 5.30 -0.31
C GLY A 149 -0.29 6.00 -0.84
N LEU A 150 0.89 5.54 -0.44
CA LEU A 150 2.18 6.08 -0.88
C LEU A 150 2.40 5.93 -2.38
N ILE A 151 2.12 4.75 -2.94
CA ILE A 151 2.28 4.49 -4.38
C ILE A 151 1.34 5.39 -5.20
N LEU A 152 0.10 5.58 -4.76
CA LEU A 152 -0.83 6.51 -5.42
C LEU A 152 -0.29 7.94 -5.40
N MET A 153 0.20 8.41 -4.24
CA MET A 153 0.80 9.74 -4.13
C MET A 153 1.98 9.89 -5.10
N CYS A 154 2.91 8.93 -5.14
CA CYS A 154 4.03 8.95 -6.07
C CYS A 154 3.59 8.99 -7.54
N ILE A 155 2.63 8.15 -7.94
CA ILE A 155 2.09 8.15 -9.32
C ILE A 155 1.48 9.51 -9.64
N THR A 156 0.68 10.07 -8.73
CA THR A 156 0.01 11.36 -8.96
C THR A 156 1.00 12.51 -9.09
N GLN A 157 2.07 12.53 -8.28
CA GLN A 157 3.12 13.54 -8.36
C GLN A 157 3.96 13.40 -9.65
N LEU A 158 4.30 12.18 -10.05
CA LEU A 158 5.01 11.93 -11.31
C LEU A 158 4.23 12.49 -12.50
N VAL A 159 2.92 12.25 -12.52
CA VAL A 159 2.07 12.78 -13.59
C VAL A 159 2.00 14.31 -13.50
N GLN A 160 1.85 14.92 -12.32
CA GLN A 160 1.84 16.38 -12.17
C GLN A 160 3.14 17.05 -12.66
N VAL A 161 4.30 16.43 -12.44
CA VAL A 161 5.59 16.91 -12.97
C VAL A 161 5.58 16.96 -14.50
N LEU A 162 4.95 15.99 -15.17
CA LEU A 162 4.82 15.99 -16.64
C LEU A 162 3.96 17.14 -17.17
N PHE A 163 3.09 17.73 -16.32
CA PHE A 163 2.19 18.84 -16.68
C PHE A 163 2.64 20.20 -16.17
N ASN A 164 3.74 20.28 -15.41
CA ASN A 164 4.16 21.53 -14.82
C ASN A 164 4.65 22.53 -15.90
N PRO A 165 3.95 23.66 -16.11
CA PRO A 165 4.33 24.66 -17.10
C PRO A 165 5.72 25.27 -16.85
N SER A 166 6.19 25.27 -15.59
CA SER A 166 7.50 25.82 -15.26
C SER A 166 8.66 24.94 -15.74
N LEU A 167 8.40 23.67 -16.08
CA LEU A 167 9.42 22.69 -16.51
C LEU A 167 9.49 22.50 -18.03
N GLN A 168 8.51 23.01 -18.79
CA GLN A 168 8.41 22.77 -20.23
C GLN A 168 8.08 24.06 -21.00
N LYS A 169 8.86 24.38 -22.04
CA LYS A 169 8.61 25.53 -22.94
C LYS A 169 7.28 25.41 -23.70
N ASN A 170 6.88 24.18 -24.04
CA ASN A 170 5.55 23.84 -24.55
C ASN A 170 4.98 22.78 -23.61
N PRO A 171 4.20 23.15 -22.58
CA PRO A 171 3.64 22.15 -21.67
C PRO A 171 2.78 21.18 -22.46
N LEU A 172 2.99 19.87 -22.28
CA LEU A 172 2.10 18.82 -22.78
C LEU A 172 0.62 19.11 -22.42
N GLY A 173 0.39 19.81 -21.32
CA GLY A 173 -0.93 20.28 -20.86
C GLY A 173 -1.54 21.44 -21.63
N SER A 174 -0.94 21.90 -22.74
CA SER A 174 -1.56 22.86 -23.66
C SER A 174 -2.59 22.20 -24.60
N ASN A 175 -2.43 20.91 -24.88
CA ASN A 175 -3.33 20.17 -25.77
C ASN A 175 -4.55 19.66 -24.99
N LEU A 176 -5.74 20.11 -25.39
CA LEU A 176 -7.01 19.74 -24.76
C LEU A 176 -7.25 18.23 -24.73
N ASN A 177 -7.01 17.54 -25.85
CA ASN A 177 -7.24 16.08 -25.93
C ASN A 177 -6.27 15.31 -25.02
N LEU A 178 -5.04 15.81 -24.87
CA LEU A 178 -4.07 15.24 -23.93
C LEU A 178 -4.56 15.42 -22.48
N ASN A 179 -4.99 16.62 -22.09
CA ASN A 179 -5.56 16.85 -20.76
C ASN A 179 -6.75 15.94 -20.46
N ILE A 180 -7.64 15.75 -21.44
CA ILE A 180 -8.82 14.88 -21.28
C ILE A 180 -8.39 13.42 -21.06
N ILE A 181 -7.47 12.88 -21.85
CA ILE A 181 -7.05 11.47 -21.69
C ILE A 181 -6.36 11.25 -20.34
N LEU A 182 -5.60 12.22 -19.85
CA LEU A 182 -4.91 12.12 -18.56
C LEU A 182 -5.87 12.15 -17.38
N VAL A 183 -6.82 13.08 -17.36
CA VAL A 183 -7.85 13.12 -16.32
C VAL A 183 -8.66 11.82 -16.35
N SER A 184 -8.92 11.27 -17.53
CA SER A 184 -9.57 9.96 -17.67
C SER A 184 -8.73 8.83 -17.08
N ILE A 185 -7.41 8.79 -17.34
CA ILE A 185 -6.48 7.84 -16.72
C ILE A 185 -6.48 7.99 -15.20
N PHE A 186 -6.48 9.21 -14.69
CA PHE A 186 -6.52 9.50 -13.24
C PHE A 186 -7.80 9.00 -12.58
N LEU A 187 -8.96 9.18 -13.21
CA LEU A 187 -10.23 8.66 -12.69
C LEU A 187 -10.22 7.12 -12.66
N VAL A 188 -9.70 6.47 -13.70
CA VAL A 188 -9.55 5.01 -13.71
C VAL A 188 -8.58 4.56 -12.60
N LEU A 189 -7.44 5.23 -12.44
CA LEU A 189 -6.49 4.97 -11.35
C LEU A 189 -7.14 5.14 -9.97
N ALA A 190 -7.95 6.19 -9.78
CA ALA A 190 -8.70 6.45 -8.55
C ALA A 190 -9.68 5.32 -8.23
N ILE A 191 -10.42 4.83 -9.23
CA ILE A 191 -11.34 3.70 -9.08
C ILE A 191 -10.57 2.43 -8.72
N CYS A 192 -9.46 2.13 -9.43
CA CYS A 192 -8.61 0.98 -9.12
C CYS A 192 -8.05 1.05 -7.69
N PHE A 193 -7.66 2.24 -7.24
CA PHE A 193 -7.20 2.48 -5.88
C PHE A 193 -8.28 2.16 -4.84
N VAL A 194 -9.49 2.71 -5.02
CA VAL A 194 -10.62 2.45 -4.11
C VAL A 194 -10.93 0.95 -4.05
N GLN A 195 -10.99 0.28 -5.20
CA GLN A 195 -11.21 -1.17 -5.26
C GLN A 195 -10.13 -1.95 -4.52
N LEU A 196 -8.86 -1.56 -4.66
CA LEU A 196 -7.75 -2.24 -4.01
C LEU A 196 -7.76 -2.03 -2.49
N VAL A 197 -8.02 -0.80 -2.02
CA VAL A 197 -8.17 -0.49 -0.59
C VAL A 197 -9.30 -1.31 0.02
N LEU A 198 -10.46 -1.38 -0.63
CA LEU A 198 -11.60 -2.18 -0.16
C LEU A 198 -11.26 -3.67 -0.12
N LYS A 199 -10.57 -4.19 -1.14
CA LYS A 199 -10.11 -5.58 -1.19
C LYS A 199 -9.17 -5.91 -0.03
N TYR A 200 -8.11 -5.12 0.16
CA TYR A 200 -7.12 -5.36 1.22
C TYR A 200 -7.75 -5.19 2.61
N ARG A 201 -8.65 -4.22 2.78
CA ARG A 201 -9.39 -4.06 4.03
C ARG A 201 -10.21 -5.32 4.36
N LYS A 202 -10.85 -5.94 3.36
CA LYS A 202 -11.59 -7.19 3.54
C LYS A 202 -10.65 -8.35 3.90
N GLU A 203 -9.56 -8.51 3.16
CA GLU A 203 -8.53 -9.55 3.38
C GLU A 203 -7.93 -9.47 4.80
N TYR A 204 -7.55 -8.27 5.23
CA TYR A 204 -7.01 -8.03 6.57
C TYR A 204 -8.07 -8.20 7.67
N ALA A 205 -9.32 -7.84 7.42
CA ALA A 205 -10.41 -8.12 8.35
C ALA A 205 -10.69 -9.61 8.49
N THR A 206 -10.46 -10.42 7.46
CA THR A 206 -10.62 -11.89 7.55
C THR A 206 -9.44 -12.57 8.23
N LEU A 207 -8.21 -12.16 7.90
CA LEU A 207 -7.00 -12.82 8.39
C LEU A 207 -6.70 -12.45 9.85
N TYR A 208 -6.83 -11.17 10.21
CA TYR A 208 -6.24 -10.64 11.44
C TYR A 208 -7.25 -10.24 12.51
N LYS A 209 -8.55 -10.31 12.21
CA LYS A 209 -9.60 -10.14 13.23
C LYS A 209 -9.78 -11.40 14.10
N LYS A 210 -9.29 -12.55 13.64
CA LYS A 210 -9.26 -13.82 14.39
C LYS A 210 -7.95 -14.03 15.19
N ALA A 211 -6.88 -13.30 14.89
CA ALA A 211 -5.59 -13.45 15.55
C ALA A 211 -5.45 -12.62 16.85
N LEU A 212 -6.44 -11.77 17.14
CA LEU A 212 -6.49 -10.88 18.32
C LEU A 212 -7.48 -11.36 19.39
N VAL A 213 -7.98 -12.60 19.27
CA VAL A 213 -8.82 -13.30 20.25
C VAL A 213 -8.16 -14.62 20.56
#